data_AF-M7NS51-F1
#
_entry.id   AF-M7NS51-F1
#
_cell.length_a   1.000
_cell.length_b   1.000
_cell.length_c   1.000
_cell.angle_alpha   90.00
_cell.angle_beta   90.00
_cell.angle_gamma   90.00
#
_symmetry.space_group_name_H-M   'P 1'
#
loop_
_entity.id
_entity.type
_entity.pdbx_description
1 polymer ?
#
loop_
_entity_poly.entity_id
_entity_poly.type
_entity_poly.pdbx_seq_one_letter_code
_entity_poly.pdbx_strand_id
1 'polypeptide(L)'
;MSLDQLSLKRKERLNELKKIKNASDSNVTSLENGLSNDENLRINKDLGISDLPLSFRNYDPELRGPRMGFKNSSLWTEETVEFEAQRLKDNTDSNATKIPFNSNELDISGLKSNKINCDLKRELLKKNERLKKKTEYAISKLIREKLLSMKNTMEDSKIKSISDT
;
A
#
# COMPACT_ATOMS: atom_id res chain seq x y z
N MET A 1 -21.76 0.26 -7.41
CA MET A 1 -22.19 1.59 -6.92
C MET A 1 -23.32 2.07 -7.81
N SER A 2 -24.43 2.51 -7.23
CA SER A 2 -25.57 3.04 -8.00
C SER A 2 -25.19 4.38 -8.66
N LEU A 3 -25.78 4.73 -9.80
CA LEU A 3 -25.55 5.99 -10.51
C LEU A 3 -25.86 7.20 -9.61
N ASP A 4 -26.88 7.09 -8.77
CA ASP A 4 -27.28 8.12 -7.82
C ASP A 4 -26.23 8.36 -6.73
N GLN A 5 -25.50 7.31 -6.32
CA GLN A 5 -24.42 7.45 -5.34
C GLN A 5 -23.21 8.19 -5.93
N LEU A 6 -22.96 8.04 -7.23
CA LEU A 6 -21.88 8.74 -7.93
C LEU A 6 -22.22 10.22 -8.15
N SER A 7 -23.49 10.54 -8.43
CA SER A 7 -23.94 11.93 -8.63
C SER A 7 -23.88 12.73 -7.32
N LEU A 8 -24.27 12.13 -6.20
CA LEU A 8 -24.18 12.74 -4.86
C LEU A 8 -22.72 13.04 -4.48
N LYS A 9 -21.81 12.08 -4.65
CA LYS A 9 -20.36 12.29 -4.39
C LYS A 9 -19.76 13.41 -5.23
N ARG A 10 -20.15 13.53 -6.51
CA ARG A 10 -19.70 14.63 -7.37
C ARG A 10 -20.21 15.98 -6.87
N LYS A 11 -21.48 16.04 -6.45
CA LYS A 11 -22.09 17.26 -5.90
C LYS A 11 -21.41 17.71 -4.62
N GLU A 12 -21.10 16.78 -3.72
CA GLU A 12 -20.37 17.04 -2.47
C GLU A 12 -18.97 17.61 -2.75
N ARG A 13 -18.21 16.97 -3.65
CA ARG A 13 -16.88 17.45 -4.06
C ARG A 13 -16.91 18.86 -4.65
N LEU A 14 -17.92 19.17 -5.48
CA LEU A 14 -18.05 20.52 -6.06
C LEU A 14 -18.37 21.57 -4.99
N ASN A 15 -19.14 21.22 -3.97
CA ASN A 15 -19.41 22.13 -2.85
C ASN A 15 -18.15 22.41 -2.02
N GLU A 16 -17.30 21.41 -1.78
CA GLU A 16 -16.00 21.59 -1.11
C GLU A 16 -15.09 22.55 -1.89
N LEU A 17 -14.97 22.36 -3.20
CA LEU A 17 -14.19 23.25 -4.06
C LEU A 17 -14.72 24.69 -4.07
N LYS A 18 -16.05 24.87 -4.04
CA LYS A 18 -16.67 26.20 -3.97
C LYS A 18 -16.38 26.89 -2.63
N LYS A 19 -16.36 26.16 -1.52
CA LYS A 19 -16.00 26.70 -0.20
C LYS A 19 -14.54 27.16 -0.17
N ILE A 20 -13.63 26.39 -0.76
CA ILE A 20 -12.19 26.73 -0.84
C ILE A 20 -11.99 28.03 -1.63
N LYS A 21 -12.65 28.18 -2.79
CA LYS A 21 -12.55 29.40 -3.60
C LYS A 21 -13.03 30.65 -2.85
N ASN A 22 -14.16 30.56 -2.15
CA ASN A 22 -14.67 31.71 -1.39
C ASN A 22 -13.74 32.12 -0.23
N ALA A 23 -13.02 31.16 0.37
CA ALA A 23 -12.05 31.42 1.42
C ALA A 23 -10.74 32.04 0.90
N SER A 24 -10.33 31.75 -0.33
CA SER A 24 -9.17 32.42 -0.95
C SER A 24 -9.49 33.87 -1.34
N ASP A 25 -10.69 34.13 -1.87
CA ASP A 25 -11.07 35.45 -2.35
C ASP A 25 -11.19 36.49 -1.21
N SER A 26 -11.54 36.09 0.02
CA SER A 26 -11.60 36.99 1.18
C SER A 26 -10.23 37.47 1.68
N ASN A 27 -9.17 36.70 1.43
CA ASN A 27 -7.82 37.04 1.91
C ASN A 27 -7.12 38.06 1.00
N VAL A 28 -7.52 38.15 -0.27
CA VAL A 28 -6.87 39.04 -1.25
C VAL A 28 -7.35 40.49 -1.09
N THR A 29 -8.60 40.72 -0.71
CA THR A 29 -9.19 42.08 -0.58
C THR A 29 -8.74 42.86 0.66
N SER A 30 -7.97 42.25 1.57
CA SER A 30 -7.52 42.92 2.80
C SER A 30 -6.10 43.48 2.71
N LEU A 31 -5.34 43.15 1.65
CA LEU A 31 -3.91 43.46 1.55
C LEU A 31 -3.60 44.75 0.77
N GLU A 32 -4.59 45.35 0.10
CA GLU A 32 -4.39 46.49 -0.81
C GLU A 32 -4.53 47.89 -0.17
N ASN A 33 -4.95 48.00 1.11
CA ASN A 33 -5.25 49.29 1.76
C ASN A 33 -4.14 49.84 2.70
N GLY A 34 -2.88 49.36 2.61
CA GLY A 34 -1.84 49.62 3.62
C GLY A 34 -0.64 50.48 3.23
N LEU A 35 -0.67 51.23 2.12
CA LEU A 35 0.49 52.00 1.62
C LEU A 35 0.27 53.51 1.68
N SER A 36 0.45 54.11 2.86
CA SER A 36 0.79 55.54 3.03
C SER A 36 1.13 55.79 4.49
N ASN A 37 2.40 56.15 4.76
CA ASN A 37 2.87 57.00 5.87
C ASN A 37 4.41 57.04 5.86
N ASP A 38 4.98 57.82 4.95
CA ASP A 38 6.26 58.50 5.15
C ASP A 38 5.97 59.70 6.06
N GLU A 39 6.51 59.76 7.28
CA GLU A 39 6.77 61.00 8.02
C GLU A 39 7.43 60.69 9.39
N ASN A 40 8.52 61.40 9.70
CA ASN A 40 9.18 61.60 11.00
C ASN A 40 10.27 60.62 11.50
N LEU A 41 11.53 60.83 11.08
CA LEU A 41 12.68 60.67 11.98
C LEU A 41 13.10 62.05 12.52
N ARG A 42 12.67 62.36 13.76
CA ARG A 42 13.22 63.45 14.56
C ARG A 42 14.64 63.07 14.99
N ILE A 43 15.66 63.69 14.39
CA ILE A 43 17.05 63.49 14.78
C ILE A 43 17.28 64.25 16.10
N ASN A 44 17.43 63.51 17.20
CA ASN A 44 17.91 64.02 18.48
C ASN A 44 19.36 64.51 18.31
N LYS A 45 19.62 65.77 18.66
CA LYS A 45 20.89 66.48 18.40
C LYS A 45 22.00 66.19 19.42
N ASP A 46 21.81 65.20 20.29
CA ASP A 46 22.69 64.89 21.42
C ASP A 46 23.39 63.53 21.30
N LEU A 47 23.24 62.84 20.17
CA LEU A 47 23.97 61.61 19.90
C LEU A 47 25.20 61.92 19.03
N GLY A 48 26.38 61.53 19.50
CA GLY A 48 27.63 61.76 18.80
C GLY A 48 27.57 61.25 17.36
N ILE A 49 28.34 61.87 16.46
CA ILE A 49 28.38 61.55 15.02
C ILE A 49 28.64 60.04 14.75
N SER A 50 29.16 59.29 15.73
CA SER A 50 29.40 57.85 15.66
C SER A 50 28.14 56.98 15.60
N ASP A 51 27.02 57.46 16.12
CA ASP A 51 25.81 56.64 16.30
C ASP A 51 24.70 57.03 15.32
N LEU A 52 24.95 58.02 14.46
CA LEU A 52 24.04 58.37 13.38
C LEU A 52 24.13 57.27 12.31
N PRO A 53 23.04 56.54 12.00
CA PRO A 53 23.09 55.45 11.04
C PRO A 53 23.40 56.02 9.65
N LEU A 54 24.64 55.85 9.19
CA LEU A 54 25.06 56.23 7.85
C LEU A 54 24.44 55.24 6.86
N SER A 55 23.21 55.53 6.43
CA SER A 55 22.36 54.68 5.59
C SER A 55 22.99 54.25 4.25
N PHE A 56 24.08 54.88 3.84
CA PHE A 56 24.79 54.60 2.58
C PHE A 56 26.10 53.81 2.75
N ARG A 57 26.43 53.33 3.95
CA ARG A 57 27.59 52.45 4.18
C ARG A 57 27.13 51.05 4.52
N ASN A 58 27.68 50.07 3.80
CA ASN A 58 27.40 48.66 4.01
C ASN A 58 28.17 48.10 5.24
N TYR A 59 28.33 48.88 6.30
CA TYR A 59 29.16 48.57 7.46
C TYR A 59 28.31 48.49 8.72
N ASP A 60 28.40 47.37 9.43
CA ASP A 60 27.79 47.20 10.74
C ASP A 60 28.80 47.59 11.83
N PRO A 61 28.52 48.61 12.65
CA PRO A 61 29.45 49.06 13.70
C PRO A 61 29.66 48.00 14.78
N GLU A 62 28.64 47.18 15.08
CA GLU A 62 28.73 46.12 16.10
C GLU A 62 29.67 44.97 15.68
N LEU A 63 29.54 44.50 14.44
CA LEU A 63 30.43 43.46 13.90
C LEU A 63 31.76 43.99 13.38
N ARG A 64 31.93 45.32 13.41
CA ARG A 64 33.05 46.06 12.84
C ARG A 64 33.41 45.57 11.43
N GLY A 65 32.40 45.21 10.63
CA GLY A 65 32.57 44.53 9.35
C GLY A 65 31.40 44.76 8.40
N PRO A 66 31.48 44.25 7.16
CA PRO A 66 30.42 44.44 6.17
C PRO A 66 29.08 43.85 6.63
N ARG A 67 27.98 44.57 6.43
CA ARG A 67 26.62 44.12 6.71
C ARG A 67 26.23 43.02 5.72
N MET A 68 26.36 41.76 6.14
CA MET A 68 25.84 40.62 5.39
C MET A 68 24.31 40.61 5.50
N GLY A 69 23.61 40.86 4.39
CA GLY A 69 22.14 40.98 4.30
C GLY A 69 21.34 39.70 4.58
N PHE A 70 21.94 38.70 5.24
CA PHE A 70 21.38 37.36 5.41
C PHE A 70 21.17 36.94 6.87
N LYS A 71 21.47 37.80 7.85
CA LYS A 71 21.40 37.42 9.28
C LYS A 71 19.98 37.04 9.76
N ASN A 72 18.93 37.49 9.07
CA ASN A 72 17.54 37.16 9.39
C ASN A 72 16.87 36.40 8.24
N SER A 73 17.61 35.52 7.56
CA SER A 73 17.01 34.71 6.51
C SER A 73 16.10 33.66 7.13
N SER A 74 14.79 33.72 6.82
CA SER A 74 13.81 32.69 7.20
C SER A 74 14.17 31.28 6.72
N LEU A 75 15.16 31.18 5.83
CA LEU A 75 15.80 29.93 5.37
C LEU A 75 16.37 29.06 6.50
N TRP A 76 16.67 29.61 7.68
CA TRP A 76 17.15 28.81 8.82
C TRP A 76 16.03 28.24 9.68
N THR A 77 14.78 28.69 9.50
CA THR A 77 13.65 28.31 10.36
C THR A 77 12.58 27.53 9.61
N GLU A 78 12.48 27.69 8.29
CA GLU A 78 11.52 26.95 7.48
C GLU A 78 12.04 25.53 7.17
N GLU A 79 11.22 24.52 7.48
CA GLU A 79 11.46 23.13 7.09
C GLU A 79 11.62 23.09 5.56
N THR A 80 12.85 22.92 5.10
CA THR A 80 13.15 22.87 3.67
C THR A 80 12.55 21.61 3.06
N VAL A 81 12.28 21.66 1.75
CA VAL A 81 11.80 20.50 0.98
C VAL A 81 12.73 19.29 1.16
N GLU A 82 14.04 19.54 1.30
CA GLU A 82 15.04 18.50 1.54
C GLU A 82 14.85 17.83 2.91
N PHE A 83 14.53 18.62 3.95
CA PHE A 83 14.25 18.09 5.28
C PHE A 83 12.98 17.23 5.28
N GLU A 84 11.94 17.67 4.57
CA GLU A 84 10.70 16.89 4.42
C GLU A 84 10.96 15.58 3.64
N ALA A 85 11.73 15.65 2.55
CA ALA A 85 12.11 14.47 1.77
C ALA A 85 12.90 13.46 2.60
N GLN A 86 13.86 13.93 3.40
CA GLN A 86 14.62 13.09 4.31
C GLN A 86 13.72 12.45 5.38
N ARG A 87 12.81 13.23 5.96
CA ARG A 87 11.81 12.73 6.93
C ARG A 87 10.89 11.67 6.32
N LEU A 88 10.48 11.83 5.06
CA LEU A 88 9.67 10.82 4.36
C LEU A 88 10.45 9.52 4.17
N LYS A 89 11.71 9.61 3.77
CA LYS A 89 12.59 8.45 3.61
C LYS A 89 12.76 7.68 4.92
N ASP A 90 13.09 8.38 6.00
CA ASP A 90 13.27 7.77 7.32
C ASP A 90 11.98 7.10 7.82
N ASN A 91 10.83 7.73 7.56
CA ASN A 91 9.52 7.14 7.87
C ASN A 91 9.26 5.86 7.06
N THR A 92 9.53 5.86 5.75
CA THR A 92 9.34 4.68 4.90
C THR A 92 10.25 3.52 5.33
N ASP A 93 11.51 3.80 5.64
CA ASP A 93 12.47 2.78 6.09
C ASP A 93 12.06 2.20 7.45
N SER A 94 11.57 3.05 8.36
CA SER A 94 11.04 2.61 9.64
C SER A 94 9.77 1.77 9.49
N ASN A 95 8.88 2.11 8.54
CA ASN A 95 7.66 1.36 8.30
C ASN A 95 7.97 -0.01 7.66
N ALA A 96 8.89 -0.05 6.69
CA ALA A 96 9.33 -1.30 6.06
C ALA A 96 9.94 -2.27 7.07
N THR A 97 10.74 -1.77 8.01
CA THR A 97 11.33 -2.60 9.08
C THR A 97 10.34 -3.01 10.17
N LYS A 98 9.31 -2.20 10.42
CA LYS A 98 8.25 -2.48 11.40
C LYS A 98 7.16 -3.41 10.89
N ILE A 99 7.04 -3.62 9.58
CA ILE A 99 6.12 -4.64 9.02
C ILE A 99 6.79 -6.00 9.26
N PRO A 100 6.34 -6.81 10.24
CA PRO A 100 6.87 -8.15 10.38
C PRO A 100 6.48 -8.92 9.11
N PHE A 101 7.45 -9.59 8.47
CA PHE A 101 7.28 -10.50 7.32
C PHE A 101 6.26 -11.65 7.55
N ASN A 102 5.59 -11.70 8.71
CA ASN A 102 4.77 -12.81 9.19
C ASN A 102 3.32 -12.42 9.48
N SER A 103 2.58 -11.92 8.48
CA SER A 103 1.11 -11.94 8.54
C SER A 103 0.44 -12.18 7.19
N ASN A 104 0.96 -13.17 6.45
CA ASN A 104 0.41 -13.75 5.23
C ASN A 104 0.82 -13.08 3.92
N GLU A 105 2.12 -12.88 3.70
CA GLU A 105 2.59 -12.86 2.31
C GLU A 105 2.46 -14.30 1.79
N LEU A 106 1.36 -14.58 1.10
CA LEU A 106 1.19 -15.83 0.36
C LEU A 106 2.40 -15.96 -0.56
N ASP A 107 3.20 -17.01 -0.39
CA ASP A 107 4.36 -17.27 -1.24
C ASP A 107 3.92 -17.52 -2.68
N ILE A 108 3.85 -16.42 -3.44
CA ILE A 108 3.46 -16.36 -4.85
C ILE A 108 4.52 -16.96 -5.77
N SER A 109 5.74 -17.21 -5.26
CA SER A 109 6.80 -17.86 -6.05
C SER A 109 6.53 -19.34 -6.30
N GLY A 110 5.68 -19.97 -5.47
CA GLY A 110 5.23 -21.36 -5.64
C GLY A 110 4.03 -21.54 -6.58
N LEU A 111 3.33 -20.46 -6.95
CA LEU A 111 2.16 -20.48 -7.83
C LEU A 111 2.58 -20.62 -9.30
N LYS A 112 2.95 -21.84 -9.69
CA LYS A 112 3.07 -22.21 -11.11
C LYS A 112 1.69 -22.13 -11.78
N SER A 113 1.63 -21.70 -13.04
CA SER A 113 0.39 -21.80 -13.81
C SER A 113 -0.02 -23.27 -13.89
N ASN A 114 -1.27 -23.54 -13.53
CA ASN A 114 -1.80 -24.90 -13.62
C ASN A 114 -1.93 -25.32 -15.09
N LYS A 115 -1.78 -26.63 -15.36
CA LYS A 115 -2.01 -27.19 -16.70
C LYS A 115 -3.42 -26.86 -17.18
N ILE A 116 -3.61 -26.59 -18.48
CA ILE A 116 -4.91 -26.24 -19.08
C ILE A 116 -6.02 -27.27 -18.70
N ASN A 117 -5.69 -28.56 -18.68
CA ASN A 117 -6.64 -29.64 -18.36
C ASN A 117 -6.74 -29.97 -16.85
N CYS A 118 -6.22 -29.12 -15.96
CA CYS A 118 -6.24 -29.38 -14.52
C CYS A 118 -7.66 -29.50 -13.97
N ASP A 119 -8.59 -28.70 -14.51
CA ASP A 119 -9.98 -28.74 -14.08
C ASP A 119 -10.71 -29.97 -14.61
N LEU A 120 -10.48 -30.34 -15.86
CA LEU A 120 -10.99 -31.58 -16.44
C LEU A 120 -10.60 -32.79 -15.59
N LYS A 121 -9.34 -32.87 -15.15
CA LYS A 121 -8.88 -33.93 -14.25
C LYS A 121 -9.64 -33.90 -12.92
N ARG A 122 -9.89 -32.73 -12.35
CA ARG A 122 -10.61 -32.56 -11.07
C ARG A 122 -12.08 -32.96 -11.19
N GLU A 123 -12.77 -32.53 -12.24
CA GLU A 123 -14.15 -32.89 -12.51
C GLU A 123 -14.32 -34.39 -12.75
N LEU A 124 -13.39 -34.99 -13.51
CA LEU A 124 -13.37 -36.42 -13.75
C LEU A 124 -13.16 -37.18 -12.43
N LEU A 125 -12.24 -36.73 -11.57
CA LEU A 125 -12.02 -37.35 -10.26
C LEU A 125 -13.29 -37.35 -9.40
N LYS A 126 -14.01 -36.22 -9.31
CA LYS A 126 -15.29 -36.12 -8.58
C LYS A 126 -16.35 -37.08 -9.13
N LYS A 127 -16.44 -37.22 -10.46
CA LYS A 127 -17.36 -38.17 -11.11
C LYS A 127 -16.96 -39.63 -10.82
N ASN A 128 -15.66 -39.92 -10.88
CA ASN A 128 -15.13 -41.25 -10.61
C ASN A 128 -15.28 -41.66 -9.14
N GLU A 129 -15.19 -40.76 -8.17
CA GLU A 129 -15.39 -41.08 -6.75
C GLU A 129 -16.72 -41.77 -6.46
N ARG A 130 -17.79 -41.36 -7.16
CA ARG A 130 -19.10 -42.01 -7.05
C ARG A 130 -19.09 -43.44 -7.61
N LEU A 131 -18.32 -43.68 -8.68
CA LEU A 131 -18.24 -44.97 -9.36
C LEU A 131 -17.26 -45.94 -8.69
N LYS A 132 -16.20 -45.41 -8.04
CA LYS A 132 -15.14 -46.19 -7.37
C LYS A 132 -15.68 -47.23 -6.38
N LYS A 133 -16.66 -46.85 -5.56
CA LYS A 133 -17.30 -47.78 -4.60
C LYS A 133 -17.98 -48.96 -5.31
N LYS A 134 -18.65 -48.71 -6.44
CA LYS A 134 -19.30 -49.75 -7.22
C LYS A 134 -18.29 -50.64 -7.94
N THR A 135 -17.21 -50.06 -8.45
CA THR A 135 -16.13 -50.82 -9.10
C THR A 135 -15.38 -51.69 -8.10
N GLU A 136 -15.07 -51.17 -6.90
CA GLU A 136 -14.45 -51.93 -5.81
C GLU A 136 -15.33 -53.11 -5.39
N TYR A 137 -16.64 -52.87 -5.18
CA TYR A 137 -17.59 -53.94 -4.88
C TYR A 137 -17.65 -55.00 -5.98
N ALA A 138 -17.68 -54.59 -7.25
CA ALA A 138 -17.67 -55.51 -8.39
C ALA A 138 -16.37 -56.33 -8.46
N ILE A 139 -15.22 -55.69 -8.21
CA ILE A 139 -13.91 -56.36 -8.13
C ILE A 139 -13.93 -57.40 -7.00
N SER A 140 -14.41 -57.03 -5.81
CA SER A 140 -14.53 -57.98 -4.69
C SER A 140 -15.45 -59.16 -5.01
N LYS A 141 -16.57 -58.91 -5.69
CA LYS A 141 -17.50 -59.97 -6.13
C LYS A 141 -16.84 -60.93 -7.12
N LEU A 142 -16.15 -60.41 -8.13
CA LEU A 142 -15.40 -61.22 -9.10
C LEU A 142 -14.29 -62.05 -8.44
N ILE A 143 -13.57 -61.47 -7.48
CA ILE A 143 -12.54 -62.20 -6.71
C ILE A 143 -13.20 -63.35 -5.93
N ARG A 144 -14.33 -63.09 -5.26
CA ARG A 144 -15.07 -64.13 -4.53
C ARG A 144 -15.53 -65.26 -5.43
N GLU A 145 -16.12 -64.94 -6.58
CA GLU A 145 -16.58 -65.94 -7.57
C GLU A 145 -15.41 -66.78 -8.09
N LYS A 146 -14.28 -66.14 -8.44
CA LYS A 146 -13.07 -66.84 -8.87
C LYS A 146 -12.51 -67.78 -7.81
N LEU A 147 -12.47 -67.37 -6.55
CA LEU A 147 -11.99 -68.22 -5.46
C LEU A 147 -12.93 -69.41 -5.21
N LEU A 148 -14.25 -69.20 -5.29
CA LEU A 148 -15.23 -70.27 -5.17
C LEU A 148 -15.14 -71.27 -6.34
N SER A 149 -15.02 -70.79 -7.58
CA SER A 149 -14.86 -71.68 -8.73
C SER A 149 -13.58 -72.50 -8.63
N MET A 150 -12.47 -71.88 -8.20
CA MET A 150 -11.19 -72.56 -8.02
C MET A 150 -11.27 -73.61 -6.91
N LYS A 151 -11.94 -73.29 -5.78
CA LYS A 151 -12.19 -74.26 -4.71
C LYS A 151 -13.02 -75.44 -5.22
N ASN A 152 -14.14 -75.19 -5.90
CA ASN A 152 -15.01 -76.27 -6.39
C ASN A 152 -14.27 -77.18 -7.36
N THR A 153 -13.49 -76.63 -8.30
CA THR A 153 -12.67 -77.44 -9.22
C THR A 153 -11.61 -78.29 -8.51
N MET A 154 -11.09 -77.82 -7.38
CA MET A 154 -10.13 -78.56 -6.55
C MET A 154 -10.82 -79.69 -5.75
N GLU A 155 -12.03 -79.45 -5.25
CA GLU A 155 -12.82 -80.50 -4.57
C GLU A 155 -13.27 -81.57 -5.58
N ASP A 156 -13.74 -81.17 -6.76
CA ASP A 156 -14.16 -82.08 -7.83
C ASP A 156 -12.99 -82.94 -8.33
N SER A 157 -11.79 -82.37 -8.49
CA SER A 157 -10.60 -83.13 -8.87
C SER A 157 -10.15 -84.10 -7.76
N LYS A 158 -10.30 -83.71 -6.49
CA LYS A 158 -10.00 -84.55 -5.33
C LYS A 158 -10.97 -85.73 -5.21
N ILE A 159 -12.28 -85.49 -5.37
CA ILE A 159 -13.31 -86.54 -5.38
C ILE A 159 -13.03 -87.55 -6.50
N LYS A 160 -12.70 -87.08 -7.70
CA LYS A 160 -12.39 -87.97 -8.83
C LYS A 160 -11.13 -88.81 -8.60
N SER A 161 -10.11 -88.26 -7.97
CA SER A 161 -8.91 -89.02 -7.58
C SER A 161 -9.17 -90.10 -6.53
N ILE A 162 -10.24 -89.97 -5.73
CA ILE A 162 -10.63 -90.95 -4.70
C ILE A 162 -11.51 -92.06 -5.29
N SER A 163 -12.30 -91.78 -6.34
CA SER A 163 -13.11 -92.79 -7.02
C SER A 163 -12.32 -93.67 -7.99
N ASP A 164 -11.17 -93.18 -8.47
CA ASP A 164 -10.31 -93.88 -9.44
C ASP A 164 -9.27 -94.80 -8.76
N THR A 165 -9.20 -94.80 -7.42
CA THR A 165 -8.39 -95.72 -6.57
C THR A 165 -9.25 -96.77 -5.91
#